data_AF-A0A9X6AAM7-F1
#
_entry.id   AF-A0A9X6AAM7-F1
#
_cell.length_a   1.000
_cell.length_b   1.000
_cell.length_c   1.000
_cell.angle_alpha   90.00
_cell.angle_beta   90.00
_cell.angle_gamma   90.00
#
_symmetry.space_group_name_H-M   'P 1'
#
loop_
_entity.id
_entity.type
_entity.pdbx_description
1 polymer ?
#
loop_
_entity_poly.entity_id
_entity_poly.type
_entity_poly.pdbx_seq_one_letter_code
_entity_poly.pdbx_strand_id
1 'polypeptide(L)'
;MALQGVDEGASRTRILGWAELEGVAAFSQLHAEGHALYMRDEGFRAACREASGWVLAGRLSEGREPTEAQVDCAVRYLLAERPLFIDTPAIVEAEASVFCYHRPPAFLHRLYARELVRHPGPGQGFAVITPADVDGAGSQRPVGTR
;
A
#
# COMPACT_ATOMS: atom_id res chain seq x y z
N MET A 1 -14.84 -15.12 -0.66
CA MET A 1 -14.67 -14.77 -2.09
C MET A 1 -15.39 -13.43 -2.30
N ALA A 2 -14.66 -12.31 -2.23
CA ALA A 2 -15.22 -10.95 -2.07
C ALA A 2 -15.50 -10.20 -3.40
N LEU A 3 -15.31 -10.86 -4.54
CA LEU A 3 -15.56 -10.25 -5.86
C LEU A 3 -17.01 -10.37 -6.35
N GLN A 4 -17.87 -11.10 -5.64
CA GLN A 4 -19.28 -11.22 -6.02
C GLN A 4 -19.98 -9.88 -5.76
N GLY A 5 -20.32 -9.16 -6.83
CA GLY A 5 -21.05 -7.88 -6.76
C GLY A 5 -20.26 -6.65 -7.20
N VAL A 6 -19.00 -6.79 -7.65
CA VAL A 6 -18.33 -5.72 -8.40
C VAL A 6 -18.88 -5.78 -9.83
N ASP A 7 -19.74 -4.81 -10.18
CA ASP A 7 -20.32 -4.68 -11.52
C ASP A 7 -19.19 -4.56 -12.55
N GLU A 8 -19.11 -5.52 -13.48
CA GLU A 8 -18.11 -5.61 -14.56
C GLU A 8 -18.38 -4.61 -15.69
N GLY A 9 -19.21 -3.59 -15.44
CA GLY A 9 -19.46 -2.48 -16.35
C GLY A 9 -18.16 -1.75 -16.72
N ALA A 10 -17.64 -2.04 -17.92
CA ALA A 10 -16.48 -1.43 -18.58
C ALA A 10 -15.11 -1.49 -17.87
N SER A 11 -15.04 -1.94 -16.62
CA SER A 11 -13.80 -1.97 -15.82
C SER A 11 -13.24 -3.40 -15.77
N ARG A 12 -12.08 -3.63 -16.40
CA ARG A 12 -11.36 -4.91 -16.28
C ARG A 12 -10.75 -5.01 -14.89
N THR A 13 -11.44 -5.68 -13.96
CA THR A 13 -10.87 -6.03 -12.66
C THR A 13 -9.78 -7.09 -12.84
N ARG A 14 -8.56 -6.80 -12.38
CA ARG A 14 -7.45 -7.76 -12.32
C ARG A 14 -7.12 -8.03 -10.86
N ILE A 15 -7.08 -9.30 -10.46
CA ILE A 15 -6.45 -9.74 -9.21
C ILE A 15 -5.12 -10.34 -9.57
N LEU A 16 -4.06 -9.86 -8.92
CA LEU A 16 -2.71 -10.41 -9.05
C LEU A 16 -2.30 -10.99 -7.70
N GLY A 17 -2.00 -12.28 -7.69
CA GLY A 17 -1.35 -12.96 -6.60
C GLY A 17 0.15 -12.68 -6.57
N TRP A 18 0.78 -12.96 -5.43
CA TRP A 18 2.21 -12.69 -5.25
C TRP A 18 3.10 -13.43 -6.26
N ALA A 19 2.79 -14.70 -6.56
CA ALA A 19 3.51 -15.48 -7.55
C ALA A 19 3.41 -14.90 -8.97
N GLU A 20 2.29 -14.26 -9.31
CA GLU A 20 2.12 -13.59 -10.60
C GLU A 20 2.97 -12.31 -10.65
N LEU A 21 3.01 -11.54 -9.56
CA LEU A 21 3.86 -10.35 -9.45
C LEU A 21 5.35 -10.69 -9.55
N GLU A 22 5.80 -11.76 -8.91
CA GLU A 22 7.19 -12.22 -9.00
C GLU A 22 7.60 -12.58 -10.44
N GLY A 23 6.65 -13.01 -11.26
CA GLY A 23 6.86 -13.26 -12.69
C GLY A 23 7.00 -12.01 -13.55
N VAL A 24 6.65 -10.82 -13.04
CA VAL A 24 6.76 -9.56 -13.77
C VAL A 24 8.18 -8.99 -13.63
N ALA A 25 8.86 -8.78 -14.76
CA ALA A 25 10.24 -8.27 -14.77
C ALA A 25 10.40 -6.93 -14.04
N ALA A 26 9.47 -5.99 -14.25
CA ALA A 26 9.48 -4.69 -13.58
C ALA A 26 9.37 -4.82 -12.06
N PHE A 27 8.47 -5.68 -11.57
CA PHE A 27 8.33 -5.95 -10.13
C PHE A 27 9.63 -6.52 -9.55
N SER A 28 10.19 -7.55 -10.20
CA SER A 28 11.44 -8.20 -9.77
C SER A 28 12.63 -7.23 -9.73
N GLN A 29 12.75 -6.35 -10.73
CA GLN A 29 13.80 -5.32 -10.76
C GLN A 29 13.65 -4.33 -9.61
N LEU A 30 12.46 -3.75 -9.44
CA LEU A 30 12.17 -2.79 -8.37
C LEU A 30 12.38 -3.42 -6.98
N HIS A 31 12.04 -4.71 -6.83
CA HIS A 31 12.26 -5.46 -5.61
C HIS A 31 13.77 -5.58 -5.30
N ALA A 32 14.57 -6.03 -6.28
CA ALA A 32 16.02 -6.17 -6.14
C ALA A 32 16.71 -4.82 -5.84
N GLU A 33 16.28 -3.73 -6.51
CA GLU A 33 16.80 -2.39 -6.25
C GLU A 33 16.55 -1.92 -4.81
N GLY A 34 15.43 -2.32 -4.22
CA GLY A 34 15.11 -1.99 -2.82
C GLY A 34 15.99 -2.70 -1.83
N HIS A 35 16.21 -3.99 -2.07
CA HIS A 35 17.15 -4.78 -1.29
C HIS A 35 18.57 -4.20 -1.38
N ALA A 36 19.04 -3.87 -2.58
CA ALA A 36 20.34 -3.24 -2.76
C ALA A 36 20.43 -1.89 -2.06
N LEU A 37 19.37 -1.07 -2.10
CA LEU A 37 19.32 0.21 -1.40
C LEU A 37 19.36 0.03 0.12
N TYR A 38 18.58 -0.90 0.65
CA TYR A 38 18.57 -1.24 2.08
C TYR A 38 19.95 -1.65 2.60
N MET A 39 20.73 -2.36 1.79
CA MET A 39 22.08 -2.79 2.18
C MET A 39 23.12 -1.66 2.17
N ARG A 40 22.95 -0.65 1.31
CA ARG A 40 23.98 0.39 1.07
C ARG A 40 23.69 1.74 1.73
N ASP A 41 22.43 2.03 2.06
CA ASP A 41 21.99 3.34 2.54
C ASP A 41 21.44 3.24 3.96
N GLU A 42 22.13 3.88 4.91
CA GLU A 42 21.79 3.79 6.33
C GLU A 42 20.48 4.52 6.65
N GLY A 43 20.21 5.65 6.00
CA GLY A 43 19.00 6.43 6.22
C GLY A 43 17.76 5.68 5.74
N PHE A 44 17.84 5.07 4.56
CA PHE A 44 16.79 4.22 4.02
C PHE A 44 16.58 2.97 4.89
N ARG A 45 17.66 2.32 5.33
CA ARG A 45 17.59 1.18 6.26
C ARG A 45 16.91 1.55 7.57
N ALA A 46 17.27 2.69 8.16
CA ALA A 46 16.63 3.21 9.37
C ALA A 46 15.14 3.48 9.16
N ALA A 47 14.76 4.12 8.05
CA ALA A 47 13.36 4.38 7.72
C ALA A 47 12.54 3.08 7.52
N CYS A 48 13.12 2.06 6.88
CA CYS A 48 12.47 0.75 6.75
C CYS A 48 12.28 0.05 8.11
N ARG A 49 13.26 0.15 9.01
CA ARG A 49 13.16 -0.41 10.37
C ARG A 49 12.16 0.36 11.24
N GLU A 50 12.09 1.67 11.14
CA GLU A 50 11.04 2.48 11.77
C GLU A 50 9.65 2.04 11.30
N ALA A 51 9.49 1.88 9.98
CA ALA A 51 8.25 1.43 9.36
C ALA A 51 7.84 0.00 9.76
N SER A 52 8.78 -0.85 10.17
CA SER A 52 8.50 -2.22 10.60
C SER A 52 7.61 -2.25 11.85
N GLY A 53 7.67 -1.20 12.69
CA GLY A 53 6.78 -1.06 13.84
C GLY A 53 5.30 -1.05 13.45
N TRP A 54 4.94 -0.45 12.31
CA TRP A 54 3.57 -0.51 11.78
C TRP A 54 3.20 -1.91 11.29
N VAL A 55 4.10 -2.60 10.59
CA VAL A 55 3.86 -3.98 10.13
C VAL A 55 3.58 -4.90 11.32
N LEU A 56 4.26 -4.66 12.44
CA LEU A 56 4.13 -5.43 13.68
C LEU A 56 3.02 -4.93 14.60
N ALA A 57 2.45 -3.75 14.35
CA ALA A 57 1.40 -3.17 15.18
C ALA A 57 0.17 -4.09 15.22
N GLY A 58 -0.30 -4.41 16.42
CA GLY A 58 -1.40 -5.35 16.63
C GLY A 58 -1.08 -6.83 16.36
N ARG A 59 0.17 -7.16 15.98
CA ARG A 59 0.66 -8.55 15.84
C ARG A 59 1.46 -9.03 17.05
N LEU A 60 1.86 -8.11 17.93
CA LEU A 60 2.55 -8.40 19.18
C LEU A 60 1.55 -8.37 20.34
N SER A 61 1.81 -9.18 21.37
CA SER A 61 1.08 -9.08 22.64
C SER A 61 1.34 -7.72 23.30
N GLU A 62 0.35 -7.22 24.03
CA GLU A 62 0.44 -5.90 24.70
C GLU A 62 1.72 -5.78 25.56
N GLY A 63 2.40 -4.64 25.44
CA GLY A 63 3.60 -4.31 26.21
C GLY A 63 4.87 -5.04 25.80
N ARG A 64 4.87 -5.81 24.70
CA ARG A 64 6.06 -6.50 24.20
C ARG A 64 6.73 -5.73 23.07
N GLU A 65 8.00 -5.40 23.26
CA GLU A 65 8.85 -4.91 22.19
C GLU A 65 9.15 -6.03 21.16
N PRO A 66 9.24 -5.68 19.86
CA PRO A 66 9.61 -6.65 18.84
C PRO A 66 11.05 -7.13 19.02
N THR A 67 11.29 -8.41 18.78
CA THR A 67 12.65 -8.93 18.67
C THR A 67 13.29 -8.48 17.36
N GLU A 68 14.62 -8.47 17.28
CA GLU A 68 15.35 -8.17 16.04
C GLU A 68 14.92 -9.05 14.87
N ALA A 69 14.66 -10.34 15.12
CA ALA A 69 14.18 -11.25 14.09
C ALA A 69 12.78 -10.87 13.56
N GLN A 70 11.91 -10.35 14.43
CA GLN A 70 10.59 -9.85 14.03
C GLN A 70 10.69 -8.56 13.23
N VAL A 71 11.57 -7.65 13.65
CA VAL A 71 11.89 -6.43 12.89
C VAL A 71 12.42 -6.79 11.49
N ASP A 72 13.40 -7.69 11.41
CA ASP A 72 13.97 -8.12 10.12
C ASP A 72 12.94 -8.82 9.22
N CYS A 73 11.99 -9.56 9.80
CA CYS A 73 10.88 -10.15 9.06
C CYS A 73 9.94 -9.08 8.51
N ALA A 74 9.57 -8.11 9.35
CA ALA A 74 8.70 -7.00 8.97
C ALA A 74 9.33 -6.07 7.92
N VAL A 75 10.64 -5.83 8.00
CA VAL A 75 11.39 -5.11 6.97
C VAL A 75 11.36 -5.87 5.65
N ARG A 76 11.60 -7.18 5.67
CA ARG A 76 11.52 -8.01 4.46
C ARG A 76 10.14 -7.94 3.82
N TYR A 77 9.07 -7.99 4.64
CA TYR A 77 7.70 -7.80 4.16
C TYR A 77 7.49 -6.43 3.50
N LEU A 78 7.93 -5.35 4.16
CA LEU A 78 7.84 -3.99 3.62
C LEU A 78 8.59 -3.84 2.29
N LEU A 79 9.81 -4.37 2.20
CA LEU A 79 10.63 -4.32 0.98
C LEU A 79 9.96 -5.10 -0.17
N ALA A 80 9.28 -6.20 0.15
CA ALA A 80 8.54 -7.03 -0.79
C ALA A 80 7.35 -6.27 -1.41
N GLU A 81 6.62 -5.48 -0.62
CA GLU A 81 5.49 -4.67 -1.12
C GLU A 81 5.93 -3.36 -1.80
N ARG A 82 7.15 -2.89 -1.52
CA ARG A 82 7.66 -1.60 -2.01
C ARG A 82 7.47 -1.34 -3.51
N PRO A 83 7.68 -2.31 -4.44
CA PRO A 83 7.43 -2.07 -5.87
C PRO A 83 6.04 -1.50 -6.16
N LEU A 84 5.01 -1.99 -5.45
CA LEU A 84 3.62 -1.54 -5.58
C LEU A 84 3.41 -0.12 -5.02
N PHE A 85 4.27 0.34 -4.11
CA PHE A 85 4.19 1.69 -3.56
C PHE A 85 4.92 2.72 -4.42
N ILE A 86 5.85 2.31 -5.29
CA ILE A 86 6.73 3.25 -5.99
C ILE A 86 6.49 3.28 -7.49
N ASP A 87 6.08 2.18 -8.11
CA ASP A 87 5.89 2.14 -9.56
C ASP A 87 4.97 0.98 -10.01
N THR A 88 3.74 0.95 -9.47
CA THR A 88 2.68 0.09 -10.01
C THR A 88 2.43 0.30 -11.51
N PRO A 89 2.47 1.52 -12.08
CA PRO A 89 2.30 1.74 -13.52
C PRO A 89 3.19 0.83 -14.38
N ALA A 90 4.48 0.73 -14.04
CA ALA A 90 5.41 -0.15 -14.74
C ALA A 90 5.11 -1.65 -14.57
N ILE A 91 4.48 -2.04 -13.45
CA ILE A 91 4.16 -3.45 -13.13
C ILE A 91 2.91 -3.92 -13.86
N VAL A 92 1.90 -3.05 -13.99
CA VAL A 92 0.60 -3.44 -14.56
C VAL A 92 0.36 -2.88 -15.97
N GLU A 93 1.37 -2.24 -16.56
CA GLU A 93 1.34 -1.61 -17.89
C GLU A 93 0.25 -0.53 -18.00
N ALA A 94 0.17 0.34 -17.00
CA ALA A 94 -0.75 1.47 -16.97
C ALA A 94 0.00 2.81 -17.11
N GLU A 95 -0.69 3.85 -17.56
CA GLU A 95 -0.13 5.22 -17.62
C GLU A 95 0.05 5.80 -16.20
N ALA A 96 -0.88 5.50 -15.30
CA ALA A 96 -0.86 5.95 -13.92
C ALA A 96 -1.54 4.93 -12.99
N SER A 97 -1.23 5.01 -11.70
CA SER A 97 -1.80 4.16 -10.66
C SER A 97 -1.91 4.92 -9.35
N VAL A 98 -2.92 4.60 -8.55
CA VAL A 98 -3.09 5.10 -7.18
C VAL A 98 -3.11 3.92 -6.23
N PHE A 99 -2.16 3.88 -5.29
CA PHE A 99 -2.18 2.91 -4.20
C PHE A 99 -3.20 3.37 -3.14
N CYS A 100 -4.24 2.58 -2.90
CA CYS A 100 -5.31 2.92 -1.96
C CYS A 100 -5.19 2.09 -0.68
N TYR A 101 -5.20 2.75 0.48
CA TYR A 101 -5.13 2.04 1.76
C TYR A 101 -5.88 2.79 2.87
N HIS A 102 -6.44 2.07 3.84
CA HIS A 102 -7.30 2.68 4.86
C HIS A 102 -6.54 3.15 6.11
N ARG A 103 -5.37 2.54 6.40
CA ARG A 103 -4.52 2.86 7.56
C ARG A 103 -3.03 2.76 7.22
N PRO A 104 -2.51 3.67 6.39
CA PRO A 104 -1.12 3.61 5.95
C PRO A 104 -0.13 3.82 7.11
N PRO A 105 1.09 3.27 7.04
CA PRO A 105 2.18 3.68 7.91
C PRO A 105 2.62 5.12 7.62
N ALA A 106 3.20 5.79 8.61
CA ALA A 106 3.88 7.09 8.43
C ALA A 106 4.94 7.05 7.30
N PHE A 107 5.57 5.89 7.09
CA PHE A 107 6.47 5.64 5.97
C PHE A 107 5.88 5.99 4.60
N LEU A 108 4.63 5.60 4.32
CA LEU A 108 3.99 5.92 3.03
C LEU A 108 3.76 7.42 2.90
N HIS A 109 3.37 8.11 3.97
CA HIS A 109 3.25 9.57 3.93
C HIS A 109 4.58 10.25 3.59
N ARG A 110 5.67 9.85 4.24
CA ARG A 110 7.03 10.39 3.97
C ARG A 110 7.52 10.06 2.57
N LEU A 111 7.25 8.85 2.08
CA LEU A 111 7.58 8.41 0.72
C LEU A 111 6.91 9.31 -0.32
N TYR A 112 5.60 9.54 -0.19
CA TYR A 112 4.82 10.33 -1.14
C TYR A 112 5.00 11.85 -0.95
N ALA A 113 5.43 12.31 0.23
CA ALA A 113 5.91 13.67 0.49
C ALA A 113 7.34 13.90 -0.05
N ARG A 114 7.99 12.88 -0.63
CA ARG A 114 9.36 12.92 -1.19
C ARG A 114 10.45 13.23 -0.14
N GLU A 115 10.23 12.83 1.10
CA GLU A 115 11.17 13.02 2.22
C GLU A 115 12.21 11.88 2.34
N LEU A 116 12.05 10.81 1.56
CA LEU A 116 12.97 9.67 1.51
C LEU A 116 13.91 9.76 0.31
N VAL A 117 15.06 9.08 0.34
CA VAL A 117 16.06 9.04 -0.76
C VAL A 117 15.50 8.53 -2.09
N ARG A 118 14.41 7.77 -2.06
CA ARG A 118 13.65 7.34 -3.22
C ARG A 118 12.23 7.85 -3.15
N HIS A 119 11.68 8.15 -4.31
CA HIS A 119 10.36 8.72 -4.48
C HIS A 119 9.53 7.83 -5.41
N PRO A 120 8.20 7.90 -5.33
CA PRO A 120 7.33 7.28 -6.33
C PRO A 120 7.62 7.83 -7.74
N GLY A 121 7.45 6.97 -8.75
CA GLY A 121 7.49 7.35 -10.15
C GLY A 121 6.41 8.39 -10.49
N PRO A 122 6.55 9.13 -11.60
CA PRO A 122 5.66 10.25 -11.94
C PRO A 122 4.17 9.85 -12.10
N GLY A 123 3.90 8.60 -12.49
CA GLY A 123 2.53 8.07 -12.61
C GLY A 123 2.00 7.38 -11.35
N GLN A 124 2.77 7.33 -10.26
CA GLN A 124 2.39 6.64 -9.02
C GLN A 124 1.86 7.63 -7.97
N GLY A 125 0.60 7.45 -7.58
CA GLY A 125 -0.10 8.21 -6.54
C GLY A 125 -0.47 7.37 -5.32
N PHE A 126 -0.92 8.04 -4.26
CA PHE A 126 -1.36 7.43 -3.01
C PHE A 126 -2.64 8.09 -2.51
N ALA A 127 -3.60 7.28 -2.04
CA ALA A 127 -4.82 7.75 -1.42
C ALA A 127 -5.14 6.97 -0.14
N VAL A 128 -5.53 7.72 0.90
CA VAL A 128 -6.14 7.13 2.08
C VAL A 128 -7.64 7.03 1.85
N ILE A 129 -8.19 5.82 1.95
CA ILE A 129 -9.62 5.58 1.74
C ILE A 129 -10.31 5.25 3.06
N THR A 130 -11.47 5.85 3.28
CA THR A 130 -12.34 5.56 4.43
C THR A 130 -13.73 5.19 3.91
N PRO A 131 -14.47 4.31 4.62
CA PRO A 131 -15.89 4.12 4.32
C PRO A 131 -16.61 5.47 4.33
N ALA A 132 -17.48 5.70 3.35
CA ALA A 132 -18.40 6.84 3.41
C ALA A 132 -19.45 6.56 4.50
N ASP A 133 -19.78 7.56 5.32
CA ASP A 133 -20.95 7.50 6.18
C ASP A 133 -22.19 7.41 5.29
N VAL A 134 -22.79 6.22 5.22
CA VAL A 134 -24.06 6.00 4.53
C VAL A 134 -25.23 6.41 5.42
N ASP A 135 -25.32 7.71 5.73
CA ASP A 135 -26.47 8.29 6.42
C ASP A 135 -27.38 9.04 5.45
N GLY A 136 -28.56 8.47 5.18
CA GLY A 136 -29.66 9.19 4.54
C GLY A 136 -30.60 8.35 3.69
N ALA A 137 -31.31 7.40 4.29
CA ALA A 137 -32.56 6.92 3.71
C ALA A 137 -33.48 8.15 3.48
N GLY A 138 -33.71 8.49 2.22
CA GLY A 138 -34.65 9.53 1.82
C GLY A 138 -36.07 9.14 2.21
N SER A 139 -36.48 9.45 3.44
CA SER A 139 -37.89 9.55 3.81
C SER A 139 -38.37 10.95 3.43
N GLN A 140 -38.68 11.17 2.15
CA GLN A 140 -39.63 12.22 1.79
C GLN A 140 -41.02 11.72 2.18
N ARG A 141 -41.48 12.07 3.39
CA ARG A 141 -42.92 12.12 3.65
C ARG A 141 -43.51 13.26 2.82
N PRO A 142 -44.60 13.06 2.06
CA PRO A 142 -45.23 14.15 1.33
C PRO A 142 -45.76 15.16 2.35
N VAL A 143 -45.40 16.43 2.16
CA VAL A 143 -45.95 17.54 2.93
C VAL A 143 -47.44 17.62 2.59
N GLY A 144 -48.29 17.52 3.61
CA GLY A 144 -49.73 17.66 3.47
C GLY A 144 -50.07 19.04 2.90
N THR A 145 -50.86 19.05 1.81
CA THR A 145 -51.49 20.27 1.31
C THR A 145 -52.81 20.47 2.06
N ARG A 146 -53.05 21.70 2.50
CA ARG A 146 -54.23 22.16 3.23
C ARG A 146 -55.51 22.04 2.41
#